data_AF-A0A933QLC1-F1
#
_entry.id   AF-A0A933QLC1-F1
#
_cell.length_a   1.000
_cell.length_b   1.000
_cell.length_c   1.000
_cell.angle_alpha   90.00
_cell.angle_beta   90.00
_cell.angle_gamma   90.00
#
_symmetry.space_group_name_H-M   'P 1'
#
loop_
_entity.id
_entity.type
_entity.pdbx_description
1 polymer ?
#
loop_
_entity_poly.entity_id
_entity_poly.type
_entity_poly.pdbx_seq_one_letter_code
_entity_poly.pdbx_strand_id
1 'polypeptide(L)'
;MQNIDIYYESIRQVYEQIMKWPRRKQPIQEKIIDLILSVVGGLFTLSVIPILPVLLVVFGSRLGGSLGTFTLVGAGIKTFLVVWGVMFAGGLLLFVLLLWFNDKVDSRAEKPTGPPQTLSPEQLTFIAIYESWKELKIYFVSHVEQHVKNSLTALRRVLQNRHDRLFREIRGGELALRRATIQEYQREEGLIAISMSEDLPAYISESIHPSFRGQVEIARTFLQTFEKYSWFQIDSNTRATLQALISFSEKIPYRLKQKEDLPVVLSVLENLSKFTYAYLPEHKTYMDTTTLEKLRMDGAQCLQQFVVEVNNVTPPSRLQKPDEPKTQSLPFREKMVSFFYGNIFLRFTAWFALILVLTGMAIFIINQRINLSPDAMVTLVIGSSVTGAAALAAFLPVISKK
;
A
#
# COMPACT_ATOMS: atom_id res chain seq x y z
N MET A 1 6.35 -39.26 1.36
CA MET A 1 6.66 -37.87 0.93
C MET A 1 8.05 -37.69 0.27
N GLN A 2 8.54 -38.65 -0.53
CA GLN A 2 9.90 -38.57 -1.12
C GLN A 2 10.07 -37.45 -2.17
N ASN A 3 8.97 -36.92 -2.72
CA ASN A 3 9.00 -35.97 -3.83
C ASN A 3 8.87 -34.50 -3.40
N ILE A 4 8.86 -34.21 -2.10
CA ILE A 4 8.65 -32.84 -1.59
C ILE A 4 9.78 -31.88 -2.01
N ASP A 5 11.03 -32.35 -2.02
CA ASP A 5 12.19 -31.58 -2.50
C ASP A 5 12.09 -31.26 -3.99
N ILE A 6 11.70 -32.25 -4.81
CA ILE A 6 11.57 -32.10 -6.26
C ILE A 6 10.47 -31.08 -6.59
N TYR A 7 9.32 -31.18 -5.89
CA TYR A 7 8.23 -30.25 -6.06
C TYR A 7 8.61 -28.83 -5.59
N TYR A 8 9.32 -28.70 -4.47
CA TYR A 8 9.80 -27.41 -4.00
C TYR A 8 10.71 -26.73 -5.04
N GLU A 9 11.68 -27.45 -5.62
CA GLU A 9 12.58 -26.84 -6.61
C GLU A 9 11.86 -26.43 -7.89
N SER A 10 10.82 -27.16 -8.32
CA SER A 10 10.05 -26.79 -9.53
C SER A 10 9.27 -25.48 -9.32
N ILE A 11 8.55 -25.34 -8.21
CA ILE A 11 7.77 -24.12 -7.92
C ILE A 11 8.66 -22.96 -7.48
N ARG A 12 9.83 -23.23 -6.88
CA ARG A 12 10.79 -22.20 -6.49
C ARG A 12 11.29 -21.42 -7.70
N GLN A 13 11.51 -22.07 -8.83
CA GLN A 13 11.92 -21.39 -10.06
C GLN A 13 10.86 -20.39 -10.52
N VAL A 14 9.58 -20.78 -10.50
CA VAL A 14 8.46 -19.89 -10.81
C VAL A 14 8.38 -18.75 -9.79
N TYR A 15 8.55 -19.05 -8.50
CA TYR A 15 8.60 -18.03 -7.45
C TYR A 15 9.73 -17.03 -7.64
N GLU A 16 10.93 -17.48 -7.99
CA GLU A 16 12.07 -16.61 -8.28
C GLU A 16 11.83 -15.76 -9.53
N GLN A 17 11.16 -16.30 -10.55
CA GLN A 17 10.73 -15.51 -11.70
C GLN A 17 9.71 -14.44 -11.30
N ILE A 18 8.74 -14.75 -10.43
CA ILE A 18 7.80 -13.77 -9.88
C ILE A 18 8.52 -12.70 -9.05
N MET A 19 9.51 -13.09 -8.24
CA MET A 19 10.27 -12.15 -7.39
C MET A 19 11.26 -11.28 -8.18
N LYS A 20 11.86 -11.84 -9.23
CA LYS A 20 12.73 -11.11 -10.18
C LYS A 20 11.93 -10.37 -11.23
N TRP A 21 10.63 -10.66 -11.37
CA TRP A 21 9.74 -9.98 -12.28
C TRP A 21 9.89 -8.49 -12.00
N PRO A 22 10.47 -7.73 -12.95
CA PRO A 22 10.78 -6.35 -12.68
C PRO A 22 9.49 -5.68 -12.27
N ARG A 23 9.41 -5.22 -11.01
CA ARG A 23 8.51 -4.12 -10.67
C ARG A 23 8.86 -3.07 -11.69
N ARG A 24 7.97 -2.88 -12.67
CA ARG A 24 8.16 -2.05 -13.87
C ARG A 24 9.15 -0.94 -13.52
N LYS A 25 10.41 -1.08 -13.94
CA LYS A 25 11.32 0.06 -13.82
C LYS A 25 10.67 1.06 -14.73
N GLN A 26 10.00 2.07 -14.17
CA GLN A 26 9.41 3.15 -14.94
C GLN A 26 10.45 3.52 -16.00
N PRO A 27 10.17 3.33 -17.31
CA PRO A 27 11.12 3.68 -18.35
C PRO A 27 11.67 5.07 -18.06
N ILE A 28 12.93 5.32 -18.40
CA ILE A 28 13.58 6.61 -18.13
C ILE A 28 12.73 7.77 -18.65
N GLN A 29 11.96 7.54 -19.72
CA GLN A 29 10.97 8.46 -20.26
C GLN A 29 9.85 8.81 -19.26
N GLU A 30 9.24 7.83 -18.58
CA GLU A 30 8.24 8.09 -17.52
C GLU A 30 8.86 8.92 -16.39
N LYS A 31 10.09 8.62 -15.97
CA LYS A 31 10.77 9.43 -14.93
C LYS A 31 11.03 10.87 -15.37
N ILE A 32 11.39 11.08 -16.63
CA ILE A 32 11.61 12.43 -17.18
C ILE A 32 10.27 13.18 -17.26
N ILE A 33 9.21 12.51 -17.70
CA ILE A 33 7.87 13.10 -17.76
C ILE A 33 7.39 13.44 -16.35
N ASP A 34 7.53 12.54 -15.38
CA ASP A 34 7.20 12.78 -13.96
C ASP A 34 7.99 13.97 -13.40
N LEU A 35 9.27 14.10 -13.75
CA LEU A 35 10.10 15.24 -13.35
C LEU A 35 9.59 16.54 -13.97
N ILE A 36 9.31 16.56 -15.28
CA ILE A 36 8.77 17.73 -15.98
C ILE A 36 7.42 18.13 -15.40
N LEU A 37 6.53 17.16 -15.17
CA LEU A 37 5.22 17.35 -14.58
C LEU A 37 5.32 17.92 -13.16
N SER A 38 6.29 17.44 -12.38
CA SER A 38 6.58 17.94 -11.03
C SER A 38 7.10 19.38 -11.05
N VAL A 39 8.05 19.70 -11.94
CA VAL A 39 8.62 21.05 -12.08
C VAL A 39 7.53 22.03 -12.52
N VAL A 40 6.73 21.66 -13.52
CA VAL A 40 5.63 22.49 -14.00
C VAL A 40 4.53 22.64 -12.97
N GLY A 41 4.13 21.57 -12.30
CA GLY A 41 3.17 21.61 -11.20
C GLY A 41 3.64 22.53 -10.08
N GLY A 42 4.95 22.52 -9.77
CA GLY A 42 5.59 23.45 -8.86
C GLY A 42 5.50 24.91 -9.33
N LEU A 43 5.84 25.18 -10.59
CA LEU A 43 5.73 26.53 -11.19
C LEU A 43 4.28 27.03 -11.21
N PHE A 44 3.32 26.16 -11.50
CA PHE A 44 1.89 26.49 -11.42
C PHE A 44 1.46 26.78 -9.98
N THR A 45 1.89 25.98 -9.02
CA THR A 45 1.59 26.25 -7.60
C THR A 45 2.20 27.59 -7.16
N LEU A 46 3.40 27.91 -7.62
CA LEU A 46 4.05 29.20 -7.38
C LEU A 46 3.41 30.37 -8.13
N SER A 47 2.58 30.13 -9.17
CA SER A 47 1.79 31.18 -9.81
C SER A 47 0.44 31.41 -9.12
N VAL A 48 -0.11 30.38 -8.47
CA VAL A 48 -1.27 30.51 -7.56
C VAL A 48 -0.89 31.35 -6.34
N ILE A 49 0.27 31.09 -5.75
CA ILE A 49 0.80 31.92 -4.66
C ILE A 49 1.31 33.22 -5.29
N PRO A 50 0.91 34.40 -4.81
CA PRO A 50 1.28 35.68 -5.45
C PRO A 50 2.77 36.04 -5.37
N ILE A 51 3.68 35.12 -5.05
CA ILE A 51 5.13 35.37 -4.94
C ILE A 51 5.74 35.68 -6.31
N LEU A 52 5.53 34.82 -7.31
CA LEU A 52 6.06 35.04 -8.66
C LEU A 52 5.55 36.34 -9.29
N PRO A 53 4.24 36.65 -9.27
CA PRO A 53 3.72 37.93 -9.73
C PRO A 53 4.33 39.13 -8.99
N VAL A 54 4.49 39.05 -7.66
CA VAL A 54 5.14 40.12 -6.88
C VAL A 54 6.59 40.30 -7.33
N LEU A 55 7.36 39.23 -7.44
CA LEU A 55 8.76 39.28 -7.89
C LEU A 55 8.84 39.89 -9.30
N LEU A 56 7.99 39.45 -10.22
CA LEU A 56 7.97 39.92 -11.60
C LEU A 56 7.60 41.41 -11.69
N VAL A 57 6.65 41.89 -10.89
CA VAL A 57 6.31 43.31 -10.79
C VAL A 57 7.46 44.12 -10.19
N VAL A 58 8.10 43.64 -9.12
CA VAL A 58 9.20 44.35 -8.45
C VAL A 58 10.43 44.45 -9.37
N PHE A 59 10.88 43.32 -9.93
CA PHE A 59 12.01 43.30 -10.86
C PHE A 59 11.69 44.06 -12.14
N GLY A 60 10.51 43.85 -12.71
CA GLY A 60 10.06 44.56 -13.90
C GLY A 60 9.97 46.07 -13.69
N SER A 61 9.52 46.54 -12.52
CA SER A 61 9.49 47.97 -12.21
C SER A 61 10.89 48.58 -12.13
N ARG A 62 11.88 47.83 -11.64
CA ARG A 62 13.28 48.29 -11.55
C ARG A 62 13.96 48.35 -12.91
N LEU A 63 13.59 47.43 -13.80
CA LEU A 63 14.14 47.34 -15.14
C LEU A 63 13.40 48.24 -16.15
N GLY A 64 12.35 48.95 -15.74
CA GLY A 64 11.52 49.74 -16.67
C GLY A 64 10.74 48.86 -17.66
N GLY A 65 10.48 47.61 -17.31
CA GLY A 65 9.77 46.67 -18.17
C GLY A 65 8.31 47.08 -18.41
N SER A 66 7.80 46.76 -19.59
CA SER A 66 6.38 46.82 -19.91
C SER A 66 5.88 45.44 -20.34
N LEU A 67 4.66 45.10 -19.93
CA LEU A 67 3.99 43.86 -20.33
C LEU A 67 2.82 44.25 -21.26
N GLY A 68 3.05 44.24 -22.56
CA GLY A 68 2.10 44.78 -23.54
C GLY A 68 1.93 46.29 -23.36
N THR A 69 0.70 46.75 -23.12
CA THR A 69 0.39 48.18 -22.89
C THR A 69 0.55 48.60 -21.43
N PHE A 70 0.86 47.68 -20.50
CA PHE A 70 0.98 47.98 -19.08
C PHE A 70 2.44 48.28 -18.71
N THR A 71 2.70 49.48 -18.19
CA THR A 71 3.98 49.84 -17.61
C THR A 71 4.11 49.23 -16.21
N LEU A 72 5.22 48.56 -15.91
CA LEU A 72 5.49 48.02 -14.57
C LEU A 72 6.06 49.09 -13.63
N VAL A 73 6.50 50.22 -14.18
CA VAL A 73 6.94 51.40 -13.42
C VAL A 73 5.73 52.03 -12.72
N GLY A 74 5.73 52.03 -11.39
CA GLY A 74 4.61 52.54 -10.59
C GLY A 74 3.41 51.58 -10.50
N ALA A 75 3.65 50.27 -10.65
CA ALA A 75 2.60 49.25 -10.65
C ALA A 75 1.68 49.35 -9.42
N GLY A 76 0.42 49.73 -9.67
CA GLY A 76 -0.65 49.67 -8.69
C GLY A 76 -1.29 48.28 -8.63
N ILE A 77 -2.30 48.13 -7.77
CA ILE A 77 -3.01 46.86 -7.57
C ILE A 77 -3.63 46.29 -8.87
N LYS A 78 -4.05 47.17 -9.79
CA LYS A 78 -4.60 46.76 -11.09
C LYS A 78 -3.55 46.06 -11.96
N THR A 79 -2.36 46.65 -12.08
CA THR A 79 -1.24 46.07 -12.83
C THR A 79 -0.84 44.74 -12.22
N PHE A 80 -0.79 44.65 -10.89
CA PHE A 80 -0.51 43.41 -10.18
C PHE A 80 -1.54 42.31 -10.50
N LEU A 81 -2.85 42.60 -10.42
CA LEU A 81 -3.90 41.63 -10.71
C LEU A 81 -3.86 41.13 -12.16
N VAL A 82 -3.53 42.00 -13.12
CA VAL A 82 -3.36 41.62 -14.53
C VAL A 82 -2.16 40.69 -14.69
N VAL A 83 -1.01 41.04 -14.14
CA VAL A 83 0.20 40.19 -14.19
C VAL A 83 -0.06 38.83 -13.55
N TRP A 84 -0.71 38.82 -12.37
CA TRP A 84 -1.08 37.59 -11.70
C TRP A 84 -2.05 36.74 -12.53
N GLY A 85 -3.11 37.34 -13.10
CA GLY A 85 -4.07 36.64 -13.93
C GLY A 85 -3.43 36.02 -15.17
N VAL A 86 -2.53 36.73 -15.85
CA VAL A 86 -1.78 36.22 -17.01
C VAL A 86 -0.87 35.05 -16.61
N MET A 87 -0.13 35.17 -15.51
CA MET A 87 0.74 34.09 -15.03
C MET A 87 -0.05 32.85 -14.60
N PHE A 88 -1.18 33.04 -13.93
CA PHE A 88 -2.07 31.96 -13.52
C PHE A 88 -2.66 31.25 -14.75
N ALA A 89 -3.21 32.00 -15.71
CA ALA A 89 -3.80 31.44 -16.92
C ALA A 89 -2.75 30.70 -17.79
N GLY A 90 -1.56 31.28 -17.95
CA GLY A 90 -0.46 30.64 -18.69
C GLY A 90 0.04 29.36 -18.01
N GLY A 91 0.20 29.39 -16.69
CA GLY A 91 0.57 28.22 -15.90
C GLY A 91 -0.49 27.10 -15.97
N LEU A 92 -1.77 27.46 -15.89
CA LEU A 92 -2.89 26.53 -16.00
C LEU A 92 -2.90 25.84 -17.37
N LEU A 93 -2.77 26.62 -18.45
CA LEU A 93 -2.77 26.09 -19.81
C LEU A 93 -1.60 25.13 -20.05
N LEU A 94 -0.40 25.50 -19.60
CA LEU A 94 0.79 24.66 -19.73
C LEU A 94 0.67 23.37 -18.91
N PHE A 95 0.07 23.43 -17.71
CA PHE A 95 -0.24 22.26 -16.90
C PHE A 95 -1.24 21.32 -17.60
N VAL A 96 -2.33 21.87 -18.17
CA VAL A 96 -3.33 21.09 -18.92
C VAL A 96 -2.73 20.41 -20.15
N LEU A 97 -1.88 21.12 -20.91
CA LEU A 97 -1.20 20.54 -22.08
C LEU A 97 -0.27 19.39 -21.70
N LEU A 98 0.44 19.51 -20.58
CA LEU A 98 1.30 18.43 -20.10
C LEU A 98 0.52 17.22 -19.62
N LEU A 99 -0.61 17.41 -18.93
CA LEU A 99 -1.51 16.31 -18.58
C LEU A 99 -2.01 15.60 -19.84
N TRP A 100 -2.41 16.35 -20.86
CA TRP A 100 -2.85 15.77 -22.14
C TRP A 100 -1.74 15.01 -22.86
N PHE A 101 -0.49 15.51 -22.80
CA PHE A 101 0.66 14.81 -23.38
C PHE A 101 1.00 13.53 -22.61
N ASN A 102 0.92 13.56 -21.27
CA ASN A 102 1.14 12.39 -20.42
C ASN A 102 0.18 11.25 -20.78
N ASP A 103 -1.12 11.56 -20.89
CA ASP A 103 -2.14 10.58 -21.28
C ASP A 103 -1.85 9.93 -22.65
N LYS A 104 -1.25 10.67 -23.59
CA LYS A 104 -0.87 10.15 -24.92
C LYS A 104 0.40 9.31 -24.93
N VAL A 105 1.34 9.58 -24.01
CA VAL A 105 2.58 8.79 -23.91
C VAL A 105 2.27 7.44 -23.26
N ASP A 106 1.43 7.43 -22.23
CA ASP A 106 1.01 6.20 -21.54
C ASP A 106 0.29 5.22 -22.47
N SER A 107 -0.46 5.69 -23.46
CA SER A 107 -1.17 4.82 -24.40
C SER A 107 -0.26 4.06 -25.37
N ARG A 108 1.04 4.39 -25.45
CA ARG A 108 2.03 3.74 -26.33
C ARG A 108 2.98 2.80 -25.59
N ALA A 109 2.89 2.70 -24.27
CA ALA A 109 3.67 1.72 -23.54
C ALA A 109 3.27 0.31 -24.00
N GLU A 110 4.25 -0.50 -24.40
CA GLU A 110 4.04 -1.89 -24.81
C GLU A 110 3.17 -2.60 -23.77
N LYS A 111 2.07 -3.22 -24.23
CA LYS A 111 1.21 -4.04 -23.37
C LYS A 111 2.13 -5.05 -22.68
N PRO A 112 2.16 -5.10 -21.34
CA PRO A 112 3.09 -5.97 -20.63
C PRO A 112 2.90 -7.40 -21.14
N THR A 113 4.02 -8.09 -21.39
CA THR A 113 4.01 -9.55 -21.42
C THR A 113 3.27 -9.99 -20.16
N GLY A 114 2.22 -10.80 -20.33
CA GLY A 114 1.27 -11.11 -19.27
C GLY A 114 1.96 -11.53 -17.97
N PRO A 115 1.30 -11.34 -16.82
CA PRO A 115 1.89 -11.68 -15.53
C PRO A 115 2.43 -13.11 -15.57
N PRO A 116 3.61 -13.38 -14.97
CA PRO A 116 4.14 -14.73 -14.90
C PRO A 116 3.11 -15.62 -14.22
N GLN A 117 3.09 -16.91 -14.62
CA GLN A 117 2.16 -17.90 -14.07
C GLN A 117 2.06 -17.76 -12.54
N THR A 118 0.86 -17.46 -12.05
CA THR A 118 0.66 -17.09 -10.65
C THR A 118 0.59 -18.35 -9.80
N LEU A 119 1.48 -18.44 -8.81
CA LEU A 119 1.40 -19.48 -7.78
C LEU A 119 0.19 -19.24 -6.88
N SER A 120 -0.50 -20.32 -6.50
CA SER A 120 -1.60 -20.28 -5.53
C SER A 120 -1.14 -19.82 -4.13
N PRO A 121 -2.01 -19.22 -3.32
CA PRO A 121 -1.69 -18.85 -1.93
C PRO A 121 -1.16 -20.02 -1.09
N GLU A 122 -1.67 -21.22 -1.33
CA GLU A 122 -1.25 -22.47 -0.70
C GLU A 122 0.19 -22.84 -1.10
N GLN A 123 0.54 -22.72 -2.38
CA GLN A 123 1.92 -22.93 -2.86
C GLN A 123 2.89 -21.93 -2.25
N LEU A 124 2.52 -20.65 -2.16
CA LEU A 124 3.39 -19.64 -1.56
C LEU A 124 3.61 -19.89 -0.06
N THR A 125 2.56 -20.34 0.62
CA THR A 125 2.63 -20.75 2.03
C THR A 125 3.57 -21.95 2.17
N PHE A 126 3.40 -22.97 1.33
CA PHE A 126 4.28 -24.14 1.29
C PHE A 126 5.75 -23.75 1.02
N ILE A 127 6.03 -22.96 -0.04
CA ILE A 127 7.40 -22.52 -0.39
C ILE A 127 8.07 -21.86 0.80
N ALA A 128 7.40 -20.91 1.44
CA ALA A 128 8.04 -20.13 2.49
C ALA A 128 8.22 -20.93 3.80
N ILE A 129 7.33 -21.87 4.12
CA ILE A 129 7.50 -22.78 5.27
C ILE A 129 8.62 -23.79 4.97
N TYR A 130 8.62 -24.38 3.77
CA TYR A 130 9.64 -25.34 3.35
C TYR A 130 11.03 -24.72 3.27
N GLU A 131 11.14 -23.50 2.73
CA GLU A 131 12.39 -22.73 2.70
C GLU A 131 12.86 -22.40 4.13
N SER A 132 11.94 -22.06 5.03
CA SER A 132 12.26 -21.84 6.46
C SER A 132 12.83 -23.10 7.11
N TRP A 133 12.22 -24.26 6.87
CA TRP A 133 12.75 -25.56 7.34
C TRP A 133 14.10 -25.89 6.70
N LYS A 134 14.24 -25.76 5.37
CA LYS A 134 15.46 -26.09 4.63
C LYS A 134 16.65 -25.25 5.08
N GLU A 135 16.48 -23.95 5.25
CA GLU A 135 17.53 -23.07 5.78
C GLU A 135 17.91 -23.47 7.22
N LEU A 136 16.93 -23.73 8.09
CA LEU A 136 17.22 -24.16 9.46
C LEU A 136 17.92 -25.53 9.51
N LYS A 137 17.57 -26.46 8.61
CA LYS A 137 18.27 -27.74 8.46
C LYS A 137 19.73 -27.54 8.03
N ILE A 138 20.00 -26.63 7.11
CA ILE A 138 21.37 -26.29 6.70
C ILE A 138 22.15 -25.70 7.87
N TYR A 139 21.53 -24.86 8.71
CA TYR A 139 22.16 -24.34 9.93
C TYR A 139 22.67 -25.45 10.85
N PHE A 140 21.92 -26.52 11.06
CA PHE A 140 22.38 -27.65 11.90
C PHE A 140 23.61 -28.38 11.35
N VAL A 141 23.86 -28.29 10.04
CA VAL A 141 25.05 -28.86 9.42
C VAL A 141 26.20 -27.85 9.41
N SER A 142 25.96 -26.62 8.94
CA SER A 142 27.01 -25.63 8.69
C SER A 142 27.33 -24.71 9.87
N HIS A 143 26.40 -24.59 10.83
CA HIS A 143 26.46 -23.68 11.98
C HIS A 143 26.57 -22.19 11.60
N VAL A 144 26.28 -21.83 10.34
CA VAL A 144 26.34 -20.43 9.86
C VAL A 144 25.05 -19.68 10.22
N GLU A 145 25.16 -18.63 11.04
CA GLU A 145 24.01 -17.89 11.57
C GLU A 145 23.09 -17.26 10.51
N GLN A 146 23.62 -17.00 9.31
CA GLN A 146 22.86 -16.45 8.21
C GLN A 146 21.65 -17.32 7.86
N HIS A 147 21.78 -18.64 7.98
CA HIS A 147 20.67 -19.58 7.73
C HIS A 147 19.51 -19.43 8.71
N VAL A 148 19.78 -19.10 9.99
CA VAL A 148 18.70 -18.79 10.95
C VAL A 148 17.99 -17.49 10.55
N LYS A 149 18.74 -16.47 10.10
CA LYS A 149 18.14 -15.21 9.60
C LYS A 149 17.32 -15.43 8.33
N ASN A 150 17.81 -16.25 7.40
CA ASN A 150 17.09 -16.62 6.19
C ASN A 150 15.81 -17.38 6.53
N SER A 151 15.89 -18.36 7.43
CA SER A 151 14.73 -19.11 7.92
C SER A 151 13.66 -18.21 8.53
N LEU A 152 14.06 -17.26 9.41
CA LEU A 152 13.13 -16.29 9.98
C LEU A 152 12.53 -15.34 8.92
N THR A 153 13.30 -14.97 7.90
CA THR A 153 12.84 -14.12 6.79
C THR A 153 11.82 -14.86 5.93
N ALA A 154 12.04 -16.14 5.65
CA ALA A 154 11.10 -17.02 4.97
C ALA A 154 9.80 -17.20 5.77
N LEU A 155 9.90 -17.46 7.08
CA LEU A 155 8.71 -17.58 7.93
C LEU A 155 7.90 -16.28 8.02
N ARG A 156 8.56 -15.12 8.16
CA ARG A 156 7.90 -13.81 8.16
C ARG A 156 7.15 -13.53 6.87
N ARG A 157 7.59 -14.08 5.75
CA ARG A 157 6.97 -13.94 4.44
C ARG A 157 5.55 -14.51 4.43
N VAL A 158 5.31 -15.60 5.18
CA VAL A 158 3.98 -16.19 5.42
C VAL A 158 3.17 -15.35 6.42
N LEU A 159 3.79 -14.98 7.55
CA LEU A 159 3.08 -14.32 8.65
C LEU A 159 2.72 -12.85 8.39
N GLN A 160 3.53 -12.11 7.62
CA GLN A 160 3.31 -10.67 7.37
C GLN A 160 2.36 -10.40 6.20
N ASN A 161 1.88 -11.43 5.52
CA ASN A 161 1.02 -11.29 4.34
C ASN A 161 1.65 -10.46 3.20
N ARG A 162 2.99 -10.50 3.07
CA ARG A 162 3.70 -9.78 2.00
C ARG A 162 3.34 -10.32 0.62
N HIS A 163 3.09 -11.63 0.53
CA HIS A 163 2.64 -12.29 -0.70
C HIS A 163 1.31 -11.73 -1.17
N ASP A 164 0.30 -11.62 -0.29
CA ASP A 164 -1.00 -11.03 -0.66
C ASP A 164 -0.92 -9.63 -1.23
N ARG A 165 0.03 -8.80 -0.78
CA ARG A 165 0.21 -7.44 -1.34
C ARG A 165 0.78 -7.50 -2.75
N LEU A 166 1.86 -8.26 -2.94
CA LEU A 166 2.47 -8.48 -4.26
C LEU A 166 1.46 -9.08 -5.25
N PHE A 167 0.68 -10.07 -4.82
CA PHE A 167 -0.34 -10.69 -5.67
C PHE A 167 -1.54 -9.78 -5.91
N ARG A 168 -1.98 -8.98 -4.92
CA ARG A 168 -2.99 -7.95 -5.18
C ARG A 168 -2.50 -6.88 -6.14
N GLU A 169 -1.21 -6.57 -6.13
CA GLU A 169 -0.62 -5.62 -7.08
C GLU A 169 -0.56 -6.23 -8.50
N ILE A 170 -0.07 -7.47 -8.63
CA ILE A 170 0.00 -8.21 -9.91
C ILE A 170 -1.41 -8.46 -10.47
N ARG A 171 -2.29 -9.08 -9.67
CA ARG A 171 -3.67 -9.41 -10.04
C ARG A 171 -4.53 -8.16 -10.16
N GLY A 172 -4.25 -7.11 -9.39
CA GLY A 172 -4.89 -5.79 -9.55
C GLY A 172 -4.55 -5.15 -10.88
N GLY A 173 -3.30 -5.26 -11.34
CA GLY A 173 -2.89 -4.90 -12.69
C GLY A 173 -3.60 -5.74 -13.75
N GLU A 174 -3.70 -7.06 -13.56
CA GLU A 174 -4.40 -7.96 -14.48
C GLU A 174 -5.91 -7.67 -14.56
N LEU A 175 -6.56 -7.45 -13.41
CA LEU A 175 -7.97 -7.09 -13.33
C LEU A 175 -8.23 -5.70 -13.93
N ALA A 176 -7.32 -4.74 -13.72
CA ALA A 176 -7.40 -3.43 -14.35
C ALA A 176 -7.24 -3.53 -15.87
N LEU A 177 -6.30 -4.35 -16.34
CA LEU A 177 -6.07 -4.59 -17.77
C LEU A 177 -7.27 -5.31 -18.40
N ARG A 178 -7.83 -6.34 -17.74
CA ARG A 178 -9.06 -7.01 -18.18
C ARG A 178 -10.26 -6.06 -18.19
N ARG A 179 -10.44 -5.23 -17.16
CA ARG A 179 -11.51 -4.21 -17.15
C ARG A 179 -11.32 -3.22 -18.29
N ALA A 180 -10.10 -2.76 -18.54
CA ALA A 180 -9.80 -1.87 -19.66
C ALA A 180 -10.08 -2.53 -21.01
N THR A 181 -9.70 -3.81 -21.20
CA THR A 181 -10.01 -4.57 -22.43
C THR A 181 -11.51 -4.79 -22.60
N ILE A 182 -12.24 -5.15 -21.53
CA ILE A 182 -13.70 -5.29 -21.57
C ILE A 182 -14.35 -3.95 -21.90
N GLN A 183 -13.86 -2.85 -21.31
CA GLN A 183 -14.38 -1.50 -21.56
C GLN A 183 -14.06 -1.01 -22.99
N GLU A 184 -12.89 -1.36 -23.55
CA GLU A 184 -12.49 -1.08 -24.92
C GLU A 184 -13.37 -1.87 -25.91
N TYR A 185 -13.59 -3.16 -25.64
CA TYR A 185 -14.50 -4.01 -26.41
C TYR A 185 -15.95 -3.49 -26.38
N GLN A 186 -16.44 -3.09 -25.20
CA GLN A 186 -17.75 -2.46 -25.04
C GLN A 186 -17.87 -1.10 -25.77
N ARG A 187 -16.75 -0.40 -25.97
CA ARG A 187 -16.70 0.88 -26.69
C ARG A 187 -16.66 0.69 -28.20
N GLU A 188 -15.95 -0.33 -28.67
CA GLU A 188 -15.86 -0.69 -30.09
C GLU A 188 -17.15 -1.36 -30.61
N GLU A 189 -17.83 -2.17 -29.78
CA GLU A 189 -19.06 -2.86 -30.16
C GLU A 189 -20.35 -2.05 -29.96
N GLY A 190 -20.26 -0.74 -29.74
CA GLY A 190 -21.36 0.23 -29.78
C GLY A 190 -22.77 -0.32 -29.54
N LEU A 191 -23.25 -0.26 -28.28
CA LEU A 191 -24.67 -0.36 -27.93
C LEU A 191 -25.35 -1.74 -28.05
N ILE A 192 -24.72 -2.81 -27.58
CA ILE A 192 -25.51 -3.92 -26.99
C ILE A 192 -25.35 -3.85 -25.48
N ALA A 193 -26.30 -3.16 -24.84
CA ALA A 193 -26.53 -3.25 -23.41
C ALA A 193 -26.97 -4.68 -23.08
N ILE A 194 -26.01 -5.61 -23.05
CA ILE A 194 -26.20 -6.89 -22.38
C ILE A 194 -26.38 -6.51 -20.91
N SER A 195 -27.61 -6.59 -20.44
CA SER A 195 -27.93 -6.59 -19.02
C SER A 195 -26.92 -7.51 -18.36
N MET A 196 -26.01 -6.96 -17.57
CA MET A 196 -25.23 -7.72 -16.60
C MET A 196 -26.24 -8.24 -15.57
N SER A 197 -26.97 -9.29 -15.95
CA SER A 197 -27.80 -10.10 -15.10
C SER A 197 -26.92 -10.67 -13.99
N GLU A 198 -27.56 -11.06 -12.90
CA GLU A 198 -27.06 -11.40 -11.56
C GLU A 198 -25.96 -12.47 -11.46
N ASP A 199 -25.36 -12.88 -12.58
CA ASP A 199 -24.23 -13.80 -12.69
C ASP A 199 -22.88 -13.07 -12.59
N LEU A 200 -22.75 -12.14 -11.63
CA LEU A 200 -21.41 -11.71 -11.23
C LEU A 200 -20.72 -12.98 -10.68
N PRO A 201 -19.71 -13.50 -11.39
CA PRO A 201 -19.50 -14.94 -11.45
C PRO A 201 -19.00 -15.45 -10.11
N ALA A 202 -19.44 -16.65 -9.74
CA ALA A 202 -18.90 -17.48 -8.66
C ALA A 202 -17.35 -17.49 -8.59
N TYR A 203 -16.69 -17.15 -9.70
CA TYR A 203 -15.27 -16.85 -9.83
C TYR A 203 -14.70 -15.78 -8.88
N ILE A 204 -15.44 -14.72 -8.50
CA ILE A 204 -14.95 -13.74 -7.51
C ILE A 204 -14.91 -14.39 -6.12
N SER A 205 -15.90 -15.24 -5.81
CA SER A 205 -15.98 -16.00 -4.55
C SER A 205 -14.91 -17.10 -4.46
N GLU A 206 -14.61 -17.81 -5.55
CA GLU A 206 -13.57 -18.85 -5.59
C GLU A 206 -12.15 -18.29 -5.43
N SER A 207 -11.95 -16.98 -5.64
CA SER A 207 -10.61 -16.40 -5.70
C SER A 207 -10.06 -15.90 -4.34
N ILE A 208 -10.86 -15.94 -3.27
CA ILE A 208 -10.48 -15.45 -1.94
C ILE A 208 -10.13 -16.64 -1.03
N HIS A 209 -9.10 -17.39 -1.42
CA HIS A 209 -8.44 -18.27 -0.47
C HIS A 209 -7.75 -17.40 0.59
N PRO A 210 -8.13 -17.46 1.87
CA PRO A 210 -7.50 -16.67 2.90
C PRO A 210 -6.04 -17.10 3.00
N SER A 211 -5.12 -16.14 2.99
CA SER A 211 -3.70 -16.40 3.25
C SER A 211 -3.51 -17.04 4.61
N PHE A 212 -2.35 -17.66 4.87
CA PHE A 212 -2.08 -18.27 6.18
C PHE A 212 -2.32 -17.31 7.35
N ARG A 213 -1.93 -16.03 7.24
CA ARG A 213 -2.24 -15.01 8.25
C ARG A 213 -3.75 -14.80 8.39
N GLY A 214 -4.48 -14.73 7.28
CA GLY A 214 -5.94 -14.65 7.28
C GLY A 214 -6.58 -15.86 7.96
N GLN A 215 -6.07 -17.07 7.71
CA GLN A 215 -6.52 -18.31 8.35
C GLN A 215 -6.27 -18.28 9.86
N VAL A 216 -5.11 -17.80 10.31
CA VAL A 216 -4.80 -17.62 11.74
C VAL A 216 -5.75 -16.60 12.39
N GLU A 217 -6.09 -15.51 11.71
CA GLU A 217 -7.04 -14.51 12.22
C GLU A 217 -8.47 -15.05 12.30
N ILE A 218 -8.89 -15.81 11.29
CA ILE A 218 -10.17 -16.52 11.28
C ILE A 218 -10.21 -17.52 12.44
N ALA A 219 -9.15 -18.32 12.62
CA ALA A 219 -9.05 -19.27 13.73
C ALA A 219 -9.16 -18.57 15.10
N ARG A 220 -8.46 -17.44 15.27
CA ARG A 220 -8.52 -16.63 16.50
C ARG A 220 -9.94 -16.11 16.75
N THR A 221 -10.55 -15.50 15.74
CA THR A 221 -11.91 -14.95 15.82
C THR A 221 -12.93 -16.05 16.09
N PHE A 222 -12.76 -17.21 15.46
CA PHE A 222 -13.60 -18.39 15.65
C PHE A 222 -13.55 -18.87 17.10
N LEU A 223 -12.35 -19.15 17.65
CA LEU A 223 -12.21 -19.57 19.05
C LEU A 223 -12.77 -18.52 20.02
N GLN A 224 -12.45 -17.24 19.82
CA GLN A 224 -12.93 -16.16 20.70
C GLN A 224 -14.46 -15.98 20.68
N THR A 225 -15.09 -16.25 19.54
CA THR A 225 -16.54 -16.09 19.38
C THR A 225 -17.27 -17.30 19.95
N PHE A 226 -16.84 -18.50 19.59
CA PHE A 226 -17.59 -19.72 19.86
C PHE A 226 -17.28 -20.35 21.22
N GLU A 227 -16.08 -20.19 21.78
CA GLU A 227 -15.77 -20.73 23.12
C GLU A 227 -16.60 -20.11 24.25
N LYS A 228 -17.23 -18.96 24.00
CA LYS A 228 -18.11 -18.29 24.96
C LYS A 228 -19.47 -18.99 25.13
N TYR A 229 -19.87 -19.83 24.17
CA TYR A 229 -21.19 -20.43 24.11
C TYR A 229 -21.14 -21.92 24.45
N SER A 230 -21.70 -22.31 25.59
CA SER A 230 -21.71 -23.72 26.06
C SER A 230 -22.48 -24.69 25.15
N TRP A 231 -23.42 -24.18 24.34
CA TRP A 231 -24.19 -24.97 23.38
C TRP A 231 -23.43 -25.26 22.08
N PHE A 232 -22.25 -24.65 21.88
CA PHE A 232 -21.38 -24.92 20.74
C PHE A 232 -20.08 -25.58 21.24
N GLN A 233 -20.02 -26.90 21.20
CA GLN A 233 -18.86 -27.66 21.65
C GLN A 233 -17.92 -27.94 20.48
N ILE A 234 -16.76 -27.29 20.48
CA ILE A 234 -15.68 -27.59 19.54
C ILE A 234 -14.98 -28.86 20.04
N ASP A 235 -14.84 -29.85 19.17
CA ASP A 235 -14.06 -31.06 19.43
C ASP A 235 -12.64 -30.71 19.92
N SER A 236 -12.12 -31.50 20.87
CA SER A 236 -10.86 -31.21 21.56
C SER A 236 -9.66 -31.18 20.60
N ASN A 237 -9.65 -32.04 19.58
CA ASN A 237 -8.61 -32.09 18.56
C ASN A 237 -8.69 -30.87 17.62
N THR A 238 -9.89 -30.48 17.22
CA THR A 238 -10.11 -29.25 16.43
C THR A 238 -9.64 -28.01 17.19
N ARG A 239 -10.00 -27.92 18.48
CA ARG A 239 -9.56 -26.83 19.35
C ARG A 239 -8.03 -26.79 19.47
N ALA A 240 -7.40 -27.93 19.73
CA ALA A 240 -5.95 -28.03 19.83
C ALA A 240 -5.25 -27.61 18.53
N THR A 241 -5.82 -27.96 17.38
CA THR A 241 -5.31 -27.59 16.06
C THR A 241 -5.37 -26.08 15.83
N LEU A 242 -6.52 -25.45 16.10
CA LEU A 242 -6.69 -24.00 15.96
C LEU A 242 -5.77 -23.24 16.93
N GLN A 243 -5.66 -23.71 18.18
CA GLN A 243 -4.78 -23.11 19.18
C GLN A 243 -3.30 -23.24 18.79
N ALA A 244 -2.90 -24.36 18.20
CA ALA A 244 -1.55 -24.55 17.69
C ALA A 244 -1.25 -23.60 16.52
N LEU A 245 -2.18 -23.41 15.58
CA LEU A 245 -2.01 -22.45 14.46
C LEU A 245 -1.83 -21.00 14.97
N ILE A 246 -2.63 -20.59 15.95
CA ILE A 246 -2.51 -19.27 16.57
C ILE A 246 -1.17 -19.14 17.28
N SER A 247 -0.84 -20.11 18.13
CA SER A 247 0.40 -20.13 18.92
C SER A 247 1.65 -20.19 18.04
N PHE A 248 1.60 -20.90 16.92
CA PHE A 248 2.68 -21.00 15.94
C PHE A 248 3.13 -19.62 15.45
N SER A 249 2.16 -18.75 15.13
CA SER A 249 2.44 -17.40 14.60
C SER A 249 3.21 -16.50 15.58
N GLU A 250 3.17 -16.82 16.87
CA GLU A 250 3.80 -16.04 17.94
C GLU A 250 5.07 -16.73 18.47
N LYS A 251 4.98 -18.02 18.82
CA LYS A 251 6.06 -18.78 19.48
C LYS A 251 7.24 -19.04 18.54
N ILE A 252 7.00 -19.52 17.32
CA ILE A 252 8.08 -19.99 16.44
C ILE A 252 8.98 -18.85 15.94
N PRO A 253 8.47 -17.71 15.44
CA PRO A 253 9.31 -16.58 15.06
C PRO A 253 10.11 -16.02 16.24
N TYR A 254 9.54 -16.05 17.44
CA TYR A 254 10.24 -15.63 18.66
C TYR A 254 11.42 -16.55 18.96
N ARG A 255 11.21 -17.87 18.98
CA ARG A 255 12.26 -18.87 19.23
C ARG A 255 13.38 -18.83 18.20
N LEU A 256 13.03 -18.73 16.91
CA LEU A 256 14.02 -18.51 15.83
C LEU A 256 14.84 -17.23 16.06
N LYS A 257 14.21 -16.15 16.51
CA LYS A 257 14.89 -14.88 16.78
C LYS A 257 15.84 -14.98 17.98
N GLN A 258 15.45 -15.70 19.03
CA GLN A 258 16.28 -15.91 20.22
C GLN A 258 17.29 -17.06 20.07
N LYS A 259 17.20 -17.84 18.99
CA LYS A 259 17.99 -19.07 18.77
C LYS A 259 17.77 -20.13 19.87
N GLU A 260 16.56 -20.20 20.40
CA GLU A 260 16.17 -21.12 21.48
C GLU A 260 15.35 -22.29 20.92
N ASP A 261 15.52 -23.49 21.49
CA ASP A 261 14.79 -24.72 21.13
C ASP A 261 14.78 -25.02 19.63
N LEU A 262 15.87 -24.72 18.92
CA LEU A 262 15.97 -24.87 17.47
C LEU A 262 15.62 -26.27 16.94
N PRO A 263 15.96 -27.39 17.64
CA PRO A 263 15.56 -28.72 17.18
C PRO A 263 14.04 -28.91 17.17
N VAL A 264 13.33 -28.38 18.17
CA VAL A 264 11.86 -28.41 18.24
C VAL A 264 11.27 -27.55 17.13
N VAL A 265 11.83 -26.35 16.92
CA VAL A 265 11.42 -25.46 15.83
C VAL A 265 11.61 -26.13 14.46
N LEU A 266 12.72 -26.85 14.26
CA LEU A 266 12.96 -27.61 13.03
C LEU A 266 11.88 -28.66 12.80
N SER A 267 11.54 -29.44 13.82
CA SER A 267 10.49 -30.47 13.74
C SER A 267 9.11 -29.85 13.42
N VAL A 268 8.77 -28.74 14.08
CA VAL A 268 7.51 -28.01 13.83
C VAL A 268 7.43 -27.54 12.37
N LEU A 269 8.51 -26.95 11.85
CA LEU A 269 8.55 -26.48 10.46
C LEU A 269 8.53 -27.65 9.46
N GLU A 270 9.18 -28.76 9.78
CA GLU A 270 9.15 -29.98 8.98
C GLU A 270 7.71 -30.52 8.85
N ASN A 271 7.06 -30.74 9.99
CA ASN A 271 5.70 -31.27 10.07
C ASN A 271 4.69 -30.36 9.36
N LEU A 272 4.81 -29.04 9.55
CA LEU A 272 3.96 -28.08 8.87
C LEU A 272 4.22 -28.04 7.35
N SER A 273 5.48 -28.14 6.91
CA SER A 273 5.83 -28.17 5.48
C SER A 273 5.26 -29.42 4.78
N LYS A 274 5.32 -30.57 5.46
CA LYS A 274 4.77 -31.85 5.00
C LYS A 274 3.24 -31.83 4.92
N PHE A 275 2.59 -31.29 5.95
CA PHE A 275 1.15 -31.08 5.94
C PHE A 275 0.71 -30.16 4.80
N THR A 276 1.35 -28.99 4.66
CA THR A 276 0.98 -28.03 3.60
C THR A 276 1.18 -28.62 2.20
N TYR A 277 2.26 -29.39 1.97
CA TYR A 277 2.48 -30.14 0.74
C TYR A 277 1.35 -31.14 0.44
N ALA A 278 0.94 -31.95 1.43
CA ALA A 278 -0.08 -32.98 1.25
C ALA A 278 -1.47 -32.45 0.87
N TYR A 279 -1.75 -31.18 1.18
CA TYR A 279 -3.05 -30.54 0.97
C TYR A 279 -3.05 -29.50 -0.16
N LEU A 280 -2.01 -29.45 -0.98
CA LEU A 280 -1.99 -28.59 -2.17
C LEU A 280 -3.11 -28.99 -3.16
N PRO A 281 -3.86 -28.03 -3.72
CA PRO A 281 -5.02 -28.31 -4.55
C PRO A 281 -4.67 -29.07 -5.84
N GLU A 282 -3.49 -28.82 -6.40
CA GLU A 282 -2.99 -29.42 -7.65
C GLU A 282 -2.89 -30.94 -7.59
N HIS A 283 -2.69 -31.51 -6.40
CA HIS A 283 -2.62 -32.96 -6.22
C HIS A 283 -3.94 -33.64 -6.59
N LYS A 284 -5.08 -32.94 -6.47
CA LYS A 284 -6.39 -33.43 -6.92
C LYS A 284 -6.46 -33.60 -8.45
N THR A 285 -5.67 -32.80 -9.18
CA THR A 285 -5.66 -32.79 -10.65
C THR A 285 -4.68 -33.82 -11.21
N TYR A 286 -3.55 -34.05 -10.54
CA TYR A 286 -2.42 -34.80 -11.10
C TYR A 286 -2.16 -36.18 -10.45
N MET A 287 -2.79 -36.52 -9.32
CA MET A 287 -2.59 -37.80 -8.63
C MET A 287 -3.84 -38.69 -8.71
N ASP A 288 -3.64 -40.00 -8.74
CA ASP A 288 -4.73 -40.96 -8.58
C ASP A 288 -5.29 -40.90 -7.14
N THR A 289 -6.55 -41.32 -6.99
CA THR A 289 -7.27 -41.25 -5.71
C THR A 289 -6.55 -41.98 -4.57
N THR A 290 -5.94 -43.13 -4.85
CA THR A 290 -5.30 -43.95 -3.82
C THR A 290 -3.99 -43.33 -3.32
N THR A 291 -3.16 -42.82 -4.23
CA THR A 291 -1.94 -42.07 -3.89
C THR A 291 -2.28 -40.78 -3.16
N LEU A 292 -3.32 -40.08 -3.60
CA LEU A 292 -3.79 -38.84 -2.95
C LEU A 292 -4.28 -39.10 -1.52
N GLU A 293 -5.04 -40.16 -1.29
CA GLU A 293 -5.53 -40.54 0.03
C GLU A 293 -4.37 -40.92 0.95
N LYS A 294 -3.41 -41.72 0.48
CA LYS A 294 -2.19 -42.04 1.22
C LYS A 294 -1.40 -40.78 1.60
N LEU A 295 -1.22 -39.86 0.65
CA LEU A 295 -0.54 -38.60 0.91
C LEU A 295 -1.27 -37.75 1.96
N ARG A 296 -2.61 -37.71 1.93
CA ARG A 296 -3.43 -36.99 2.91
C ARG A 296 -3.39 -37.62 4.29
N MET A 297 -3.34 -38.94 4.40
CA MET A 297 -3.13 -39.64 5.67
C MET A 297 -1.77 -39.29 6.27
N ASP A 298 -0.69 -39.36 5.48
CA ASP A 298 0.65 -38.93 5.90
C ASP A 298 0.64 -37.46 6.36
N GLY A 299 -0.03 -36.59 5.60
CA GLY A 299 -0.20 -35.17 5.93
C GLY A 299 -0.98 -34.95 7.23
N ALA A 300 -2.05 -35.71 7.47
CA ALA A 300 -2.83 -35.64 8.70
C ALA A 300 -2.02 -36.07 9.93
N GLN A 301 -1.18 -37.11 9.79
CA GLN A 301 -0.25 -37.51 10.84
C GLN A 301 0.78 -36.40 11.15
N CYS A 302 1.33 -35.75 10.11
CA CYS A 302 2.23 -34.61 10.28
C CYS A 302 1.54 -33.43 10.99
N LEU A 303 0.26 -33.17 10.69
CA LEU A 303 -0.52 -32.14 11.39
C LEU A 303 -0.66 -32.46 12.88
N GLN A 304 -0.93 -33.71 13.24
CA GLN A 304 -1.02 -34.11 14.66
C GLN A 304 0.30 -33.91 15.39
N GLN A 305 1.43 -34.28 14.76
CA GLN A 305 2.77 -34.03 15.32
C GLN A 305 3.05 -32.54 15.47
N PHE A 306 2.71 -31.72 14.47
CA PHE A 306 2.80 -30.27 14.54
C PHE A 306 2.04 -29.70 15.75
N VAL A 307 0.79 -30.15 15.97
CA VAL A 307 -0.03 -29.69 17.09
C VAL A 307 0.62 -30.01 18.44
N VAL A 308 1.11 -31.24 18.62
CA VAL A 308 1.78 -31.66 19.85
C VAL A 308 3.04 -30.82 20.10
N GLU A 309 3.89 -30.65 19.08
CA GLU A 309 5.16 -29.94 19.22
C GLU A 309 4.96 -28.45 19.51
N VAL A 310 4.06 -27.76 18.80
CA VAL A 310 3.79 -26.33 19.03
C VAL A 310 3.22 -26.05 20.42
N ASN A 311 2.38 -26.97 20.92
CA ASN A 311 1.83 -26.86 22.27
C ASN A 311 2.93 -27.03 23.34
N ASN A 312 3.93 -27.87 23.08
CA ASN A 312 5.06 -28.09 23.97
C ASN A 312 6.10 -26.95 23.97
N VAL A 313 6.12 -26.08 22.94
CA VAL A 313 7.01 -24.90 22.92
C VAL A 313 6.59 -23.89 24.01
N THR A 314 7.52 -23.45 24.85
CA THR A 314 7.25 -22.44 25.90
C THR A 314 6.87 -21.08 25.30
N PRO A 315 5.85 -20.39 25.84
CA PRO A 315 5.47 -19.06 25.36
C PRO A 315 6.54 -17.99 25.66
N PRO A 316 6.58 -16.88 24.89
CA PRO A 316 7.51 -15.79 25.11
C PRO A 316 7.24 -15.05 26.43
N SER A 317 8.27 -14.80 27.24
CA SER A 317 8.16 -14.21 28.59
C SER A 317 7.70 -12.74 28.66
N ARG A 318 7.38 -12.08 27.54
CA ARG A 318 7.24 -10.60 27.44
C ARG A 318 5.82 -10.03 27.23
N LEU A 319 4.76 -10.84 27.32
CA LEU A 319 3.37 -10.39 27.05
C LEU A 319 2.64 -9.69 28.21
N GLN A 320 3.31 -9.27 29.28
CA GLN A 320 2.72 -8.41 30.33
C GLN A 320 3.12 -6.94 30.11
N LYS A 321 2.20 -6.09 29.68
CA LYS A 321 2.41 -4.63 29.60
C LYS A 321 1.20 -3.87 30.20
N PRO A 322 1.35 -2.77 30.97
CA PRO A 322 0.25 -2.05 31.64
C PRO A 322 -0.39 -0.95 30.76
N ASP A 323 -1.69 -0.68 30.97
CA ASP A 323 -2.54 0.28 30.22
C ASP A 323 -2.48 1.74 30.75
N GLU A 324 -2.65 2.76 29.88
CA GLU A 324 -2.77 4.19 30.23
C GLU A 324 -4.04 4.88 29.64
N PRO A 325 -4.68 5.86 30.32
CA PRO A 325 -5.96 6.48 29.89
C PRO A 325 -5.87 7.91 29.30
N LYS A 326 -6.94 8.35 28.59
CA LYS A 326 -7.10 9.66 27.87
C LYS A 326 -8.29 10.50 28.39
N THR A 327 -8.23 11.84 28.27
CA THR A 327 -9.26 12.80 28.75
C THR A 327 -9.68 13.84 27.67
N GLN A 328 -10.92 14.36 27.73
CA GLN A 328 -11.61 15.29 26.78
C GLN A 328 -12.07 16.63 27.43
N SER A 329 -12.31 17.70 26.66
CA SER A 329 -13.01 18.96 27.11
C SER A 329 -13.73 19.78 25.98
N LEU A 330 -14.57 20.76 26.40
CA LEU A 330 -15.72 21.50 25.78
C LEU A 330 -15.40 22.85 25.00
N PRO A 331 -16.39 23.57 24.38
CA PRO A 331 -16.20 24.43 23.18
C PRO A 331 -16.34 25.97 23.39
N PHE A 332 -16.25 26.83 22.36
CA PHE A 332 -15.10 27.62 21.85
C PHE A 332 -15.59 28.80 20.96
N ARG A 333 -16.88 28.83 20.61
CA ARG A 333 -17.37 29.56 19.42
C ARG A 333 -17.62 31.05 19.62
N GLU A 334 -18.04 31.50 20.81
CA GLU A 334 -18.49 32.90 21.00
C GLU A 334 -17.34 33.89 21.30
N LYS A 335 -16.17 33.40 21.73
CA LYS A 335 -14.98 34.24 22.00
C LYS A 335 -14.22 34.68 20.74
N MET A 336 -14.46 34.07 19.58
CA MET A 336 -13.58 34.23 18.43
C MET A 336 -13.78 35.53 17.63
N VAL A 337 -15.02 35.99 17.43
CA VAL A 337 -15.31 36.98 16.37
C VAL A 337 -14.76 38.40 16.68
N SER A 338 -14.81 38.86 17.93
CA SER A 338 -14.26 40.18 18.30
C SER A 338 -12.73 40.21 18.39
N PHE A 339 -12.11 39.05 18.66
CA PHE A 339 -10.67 38.90 18.69
C PHE A 339 -10.08 39.04 17.28
N PHE A 340 -10.75 38.52 16.24
CA PHE A 340 -10.23 38.34 14.88
C PHE A 340 -9.74 39.63 14.17
N TYR A 341 -10.32 40.80 14.45
CA TYR A 341 -10.04 42.02 13.67
C TYR A 341 -8.92 42.90 14.22
N GLY A 342 -8.65 42.89 15.53
CA GLY A 342 -7.59 43.70 16.14
C GLY A 342 -6.21 43.02 16.13
N ASN A 343 -6.18 41.71 15.92
CA ASN A 343 -4.97 40.92 16.09
C ASN A 343 -4.35 40.54 14.75
N ILE A 344 -3.11 40.97 14.49
CA ILE A 344 -2.37 40.66 13.26
C ILE A 344 -2.27 39.14 13.05
N PHE A 345 -2.19 38.40 14.15
CA PHE A 345 -2.18 36.94 14.18
C PHE A 345 -3.44 36.33 13.58
N LEU A 346 -4.61 36.92 13.81
CA LEU A 346 -5.88 36.40 13.32
C LEU A 346 -6.12 36.73 11.86
N ARG A 347 -5.64 37.89 11.40
CA ARG A 347 -5.63 38.23 9.98
C ARG A 347 -4.72 37.27 9.20
N PHE A 348 -3.52 37.01 9.73
CA PHE A 348 -2.65 35.97 9.21
C PHE A 348 -3.36 34.61 9.19
N THR A 349 -4.03 34.24 10.28
CA THR A 349 -4.77 32.97 10.40
C THR A 349 -5.92 32.87 9.38
N ALA A 350 -6.64 33.95 9.11
CA ALA A 350 -7.73 33.98 8.12
C ALA A 350 -7.21 33.85 6.69
N TRP A 351 -6.13 34.57 6.33
CA TRP A 351 -5.48 34.41 5.03
C TRP A 351 -4.83 33.04 4.88
N PHE A 352 -4.24 32.52 5.95
CA PHE A 352 -3.72 31.16 6.00
C PHE A 352 -4.82 30.15 5.72
N ALA A 353 -5.99 30.25 6.37
CA ALA A 353 -7.11 29.35 6.13
C ALA A 353 -7.63 29.43 4.69
N LEU A 354 -7.79 30.64 4.15
CA LEU A 354 -8.22 30.83 2.76
C LEU A 354 -7.24 30.21 1.76
N ILE A 355 -5.95 30.52 1.90
CA ILE A 355 -4.93 29.99 1.01
C ILE A 355 -4.84 28.48 1.17
N LEU A 356 -4.92 27.96 2.40
CA LEU A 356 -4.92 26.52 2.67
C LEU A 356 -6.06 25.78 1.98
N VAL A 357 -7.25 26.36 1.92
CA VAL A 357 -8.37 25.79 1.15
C VAL A 357 -8.07 25.81 -0.35
N LEU A 358 -7.57 26.93 -0.89
CA LEU A 358 -7.26 27.07 -2.31
C LEU A 358 -6.12 26.14 -2.76
N THR A 359 -5.00 26.15 -2.04
CA THR A 359 -3.87 25.26 -2.30
C THR A 359 -4.22 23.82 -2.02
N GLY A 360 -5.06 23.56 -1.00
CA GLY A 360 -5.58 22.23 -0.70
C GLY A 360 -6.43 21.67 -1.85
N MET A 361 -7.37 22.46 -2.39
CA MET A 361 -8.13 22.06 -3.58
C MET A 361 -7.23 21.84 -4.80
N ALA A 362 -6.30 22.75 -5.07
CA ALA A 362 -5.37 22.61 -6.20
C ALA A 362 -4.54 21.33 -6.06
N ILE A 363 -3.94 21.08 -4.90
CA ILE A 363 -3.13 19.90 -4.63
C ILE A 363 -3.99 18.63 -4.62
N PHE A 364 -5.24 18.69 -4.16
CA PHE A 364 -6.17 17.57 -4.26
C PHE A 364 -6.45 17.17 -5.71
N ILE A 365 -6.73 18.16 -6.58
CA ILE A 365 -6.93 17.93 -8.02
C ILE A 365 -5.66 17.35 -8.67
N ILE A 366 -4.49 17.89 -8.33
CA ILE A 366 -3.20 17.37 -8.79
C ILE A 366 -2.98 15.94 -8.31
N ASN A 367 -3.32 15.64 -7.06
CA ASN A 367 -3.13 14.33 -6.45
C ASN A 367 -4.00 13.24 -7.10
N GLN A 368 -5.22 13.58 -7.55
CA GLN A 368 -6.06 12.65 -8.32
C GLN A 368 -5.40 12.16 -9.60
N ARG A 369 -4.34 12.84 -10.07
CA ARG A 369 -3.59 12.48 -11.27
C ARG A 369 -2.19 11.94 -10.98
N ILE A 370 -1.48 12.52 -10.00
CA ILE A 370 -0.03 12.28 -9.81
C ILE A 370 0.28 11.34 -8.62
N ASN A 371 -0.70 10.95 -7.79
CA ASN A 371 -0.49 10.11 -6.60
C ASN A 371 0.68 10.63 -5.73
N LEU A 372 0.60 11.89 -5.34
CA LEU A 372 1.58 12.49 -4.43
C LEU A 372 1.58 11.74 -3.10
N SER A 373 2.77 11.55 -2.52
CA SER A 373 2.84 10.99 -1.17
C SER A 373 2.12 11.92 -0.19
N PRO A 374 1.43 11.38 0.83
CA PRO A 374 0.73 12.20 1.81
C PRO A 374 1.64 13.25 2.45
N ASP A 375 2.90 12.90 2.72
CA ASP A 375 3.89 13.81 3.29
C ASP A 375 4.23 14.98 2.35
N ALA A 376 4.34 14.72 1.05
CA ALA A 376 4.59 15.75 0.04
C ALA A 376 3.38 16.69 -0.12
N MET A 377 2.16 16.13 -0.12
CA MET A 377 0.93 16.93 -0.16
C MET A 377 0.85 17.87 1.05
N VAL A 378 1.06 17.33 2.25
CA VAL A 378 0.99 18.11 3.50
C VAL A 378 2.05 19.21 3.51
N THR A 379 3.29 18.88 3.13
CA THR A 379 4.39 19.85 3.09
C THR A 379 4.10 20.97 2.09
N LEU A 380 3.59 20.63 0.89
CA LEU A 380 3.25 21.61 -0.14
C LEU A 380 2.07 22.49 0.29
N VAL A 381 0.99 21.91 0.82
CA VAL A 381 -0.19 22.66 1.28
C VAL A 381 0.21 23.61 2.41
N ILE A 382 0.88 23.12 3.45
CA ILE A 382 1.22 23.94 4.62
C ILE A 382 2.25 25.00 4.23
N GLY A 383 3.33 24.62 3.55
CA GLY A 383 4.40 25.55 3.17
C GLY A 383 3.91 26.69 2.28
N SER A 384 3.10 26.36 1.26
CA SER A 384 2.48 27.37 0.38
C SER A 384 1.52 28.29 1.12
N SER A 385 0.71 27.72 2.02
CA SER A 385 -0.26 28.47 2.82
C SER A 385 0.39 29.45 3.79
N VAL A 386 1.39 29.00 4.55
CA VAL A 386 2.14 29.87 5.49
C VAL A 386 2.79 31.01 4.74
N THR A 387 3.48 30.71 3.63
CA THR A 387 4.24 31.71 2.87
C THR A 387 3.31 32.71 2.19
N GLY A 388 2.22 32.22 1.57
CA GLY A 388 1.20 33.08 0.96
C GLY A 388 0.50 33.97 1.99
N ALA A 389 0.16 33.43 3.16
CA ALA A 389 -0.50 34.17 4.22
C ALA A 389 0.40 35.26 4.80
N ALA A 390 1.69 34.97 4.98
CA ALA A 390 2.68 35.95 5.43
C ALA A 390 2.82 37.09 4.41
N ALA A 391 2.91 36.76 3.11
CA ALA A 391 3.02 37.75 2.04
C ALA A 391 1.78 38.66 1.98
N LEU A 392 0.57 38.08 2.03
CA LEU A 392 -0.69 38.85 1.99
C LEU A 392 -0.92 39.68 3.25
N ALA A 393 -0.61 39.12 4.44
CA ALA A 393 -0.75 39.83 5.70
C ALA A 393 0.20 41.04 5.79
N ALA A 394 1.39 40.97 5.16
CA ALA A 394 2.35 42.06 5.11
C ALA A 394 1.98 43.15 4.08
N PHE A 395 1.35 42.79 2.96
CA PHE A 395 1.10 43.72 1.85
C PHE A 395 -0.24 44.46 1.88
N LEU A 396 -1.25 43.96 2.59
CA LEU A 396 -2.57 44.61 2.65
C LEU A 396 -2.60 45.64 3.81
N PRO A 397 -2.54 46.97 3.53
CA PRO A 397 -2.59 47.97 4.58
C PRO A 397 -3.89 47.86 5.38
N VAL A 398 -3.80 48.18 6.68
CA VAL A 398 -4.99 48.37 7.52
C VAL A 398 -5.88 49.37 6.81
N ILE A 399 -7.10 48.96 6.44
CA ILE A 399 -8.15 49.87 5.98
C ILE A 399 -8.50 50.72 7.20
N SER A 400 -7.72 51.78 7.40
CA SER A 400 -8.01 52.81 8.39
C SER A 400 -9.31 53.44 7.93
N LYS A 401 -10.40 53.16 8.65
CA LYS A 401 -11.64 53.92 8.50
C LYS A 401 -11.28 55.40 8.66
N LYS A 402 -11.39 56.16 7.57
CA LYS A 402 -11.61 57.61 7.66
C LYS A 402 -13.08 57.84 7.92
#